data_AF-A0A097QW72-F1
#
_entry.id   AF-A0A097QW72-F1
#
_cell.length_a   1.000
_cell.length_b   1.000
_cell.length_c   1.000
_cell.angle_alpha   90.00
_cell.angle_beta   90.00
_cell.angle_gamma   90.00
#
_symmetry.space_group_name_H-M   'P 1'
#
loop_
_entity.id
_entity.type
_entity.pdbx_description
1 polymer ?
#
loop_
_entity_poly.entity_id
_entity_poly.type
_entity_poly.pdbx_seq_one_letter_code
_entity_poly.pdbx_strand_id
1 'polypeptide(L)'
;MEIQTPYETVPRGAGVCTDYAILTTAILLEMGYSPVYVFEIDFENSGIGHATAAVKINDEYFLLDQHPPAMDLGTYYDYWSTYRKEILGETRLISNATIYEIRREGENVRVTKIGLLTAEDFKSKDYDFGSTDLARISEDLRRAFLENHPNLVLDKNIKSLNTRAYLPRGYSDGITWRMEFPHFANYYHPAFYYEFVKYFYKSLTSSAGIKNDLGRFNIFWLKTVQEGDSIEVILNLAKK
;
A
#
# COMPACT_ATOMS: atom_id res chain seq x y z
N MET A 1 -2.43 30.00 -10.61
CA MET A 1 -2.45 28.66 -11.22
C MET A 1 -3.92 28.31 -11.38
N GLU A 2 -4.35 27.92 -12.57
CA GLU A 2 -5.75 27.56 -12.83
C GLU A 2 -5.95 26.09 -12.48
N ILE A 3 -6.97 25.78 -11.69
CA ILE A 3 -7.30 24.41 -11.26
C ILE A 3 -8.01 23.71 -12.42
N GLN A 4 -7.58 22.50 -12.74
CA GLN A 4 -8.10 21.70 -13.85
C GLN A 4 -9.33 20.89 -13.42
N THR A 5 -10.30 20.77 -14.31
CA THR A 5 -11.42 19.84 -14.15
C THR A 5 -10.98 18.40 -14.44
N PRO A 6 -11.69 17.36 -13.94
CA PRO A 6 -11.39 15.97 -14.28
C PRO A 6 -11.33 15.70 -15.79
N TYR A 7 -12.20 16.36 -16.57
CA TYR A 7 -12.24 16.25 -18.04
C TYR A 7 -10.97 16.81 -18.70
N GLU A 8 -10.29 17.76 -18.06
CA GLU A 8 -9.03 18.32 -18.55
C GLU A 8 -7.81 17.52 -18.05
N THR A 9 -7.82 17.08 -16.78
CA THR A 9 -6.70 16.35 -16.17
C THR A 9 -6.44 15.02 -16.87
N VAL A 10 -7.49 14.25 -17.21
CA VAL A 10 -7.37 12.93 -17.86
C VAL A 10 -6.62 12.99 -19.20
N PRO A 11 -7.01 13.80 -20.20
CA PRO A 11 -6.31 13.84 -21.49
C PRO A 11 -4.93 14.49 -21.39
N ARG A 12 -4.71 15.41 -20.44
CA ARG A 12 -3.40 16.04 -20.24
C ARG A 12 -2.39 15.09 -19.60
N GLY A 13 -2.85 14.16 -18.76
CA GLY A 13 -2.00 13.23 -18.01
C GLY A 13 -1.03 13.93 -17.05
N ALA A 14 -1.30 15.18 -16.69
CA ALA A 14 -0.45 16.01 -15.83
C ALA A 14 -1.28 17.08 -15.10
N GLY A 15 -0.87 17.39 -13.87
CA GLY A 15 -1.50 18.39 -13.02
C GLY A 15 -0.76 18.55 -11.69
N VAL A 16 -1.29 19.41 -10.83
CA VAL A 16 -0.82 19.57 -9.44
C VAL A 16 -1.66 18.76 -8.46
N CYS A 17 -1.28 18.75 -7.17
CA CYS A 17 -1.98 17.99 -6.12
C CYS A 17 -3.50 18.22 -6.12
N THR A 18 -3.95 19.46 -6.24
CA THR A 18 -5.38 19.80 -6.32
C THR A 18 -6.08 19.18 -7.52
N ASP A 19 -5.45 19.17 -8.71
CA ASP A 19 -6.05 18.59 -9.93
C ASP A 19 -6.28 17.09 -9.75
N TYR A 20 -5.29 16.39 -9.19
CA TYR A 20 -5.39 14.95 -8.92
C TYR A 20 -6.38 14.65 -7.79
N ALA A 21 -6.44 15.46 -6.73
CA ALA A 21 -7.43 15.29 -5.67
C ALA A 21 -8.86 15.41 -6.22
N ILE A 22 -9.11 16.39 -7.10
CA ILE A 22 -10.41 16.59 -7.76
C ILE A 22 -10.72 15.43 -8.70
N LEU A 23 -9.75 15.00 -9.52
CA LEU A 23 -9.91 13.85 -10.41
C LEU A 23 -10.26 12.57 -9.63
N THR A 24 -9.49 12.23 -8.60
CA THR A 24 -9.74 11.04 -7.76
C THR A 24 -11.11 11.11 -7.09
N THR A 25 -11.49 12.27 -6.55
CA THR A 25 -12.81 12.51 -5.96
C THR A 25 -13.94 12.26 -6.97
N ALA A 26 -13.80 12.77 -8.19
CA ALA A 26 -14.79 12.58 -9.25
C ALA A 26 -14.92 11.11 -9.67
N ILE A 27 -13.79 10.40 -9.80
CA ILE A 27 -13.79 8.96 -10.10
C ILE A 27 -14.53 8.17 -9.02
N LEU A 28 -14.26 8.45 -7.74
CA LEU A 28 -14.91 7.77 -6.62
C LEU A 28 -16.44 8.01 -6.60
N LEU A 29 -16.88 9.26 -6.82
CA LEU A 29 -18.30 9.60 -6.91
C LEU A 29 -18.98 8.88 -8.08
N GLU A 30 -18.30 8.76 -9.22
CA GLU A 30 -18.83 8.06 -10.39
C GLU A 30 -18.89 6.54 -10.18
N MET A 31 -17.95 5.98 -9.42
CA MET A 31 -18.00 4.59 -8.96
C MET A 31 -19.09 4.33 -7.90
N GLY A 32 -19.82 5.37 -7.48
CA GLY A 32 -20.94 5.26 -6.53
C GLY A 32 -20.55 5.44 -5.06
N TYR A 33 -19.30 5.80 -4.76
CA TYR A 33 -18.90 6.12 -3.39
C TYR A 33 -19.40 7.52 -3.02
N SER A 34 -20.18 7.62 -1.96
CA SER A 34 -20.66 8.90 -1.40
C SER A 34 -21.09 8.69 0.05
N PRO A 35 -20.55 9.44 1.04
CA PRO A 35 -19.63 10.56 0.89
C PRO A 35 -18.21 10.15 0.48
N VAL A 36 -17.49 11.08 -0.13
CA VAL A 36 -16.03 11.08 -0.31
C VAL A 36 -15.46 12.36 0.31
N TYR A 37 -14.15 12.40 0.55
CA TYR A 37 -13.53 13.50 1.29
C TYR A 37 -12.36 14.09 0.53
N VAL A 38 -12.08 15.37 0.77
CA VAL A 38 -10.86 16.05 0.31
C VAL A 38 -10.22 16.71 1.52
N PHE A 39 -8.91 16.52 1.62
CA PHE A 39 -8.06 17.12 2.64
C PHE A 39 -7.24 18.24 1.99
N GLU A 40 -7.38 19.44 2.52
CA GLU A 40 -6.50 20.58 2.25
C GLU A 40 -5.52 20.69 3.42
N ILE A 41 -4.23 20.48 3.16
CA ILE A 41 -3.19 20.26 4.16
C ILE A 41 -2.22 21.43 4.15
N ASP A 42 -2.01 22.00 5.33
CA ASP A 42 -1.00 23.01 5.58
C ASP A 42 0.22 22.40 6.27
N PHE A 43 1.41 22.85 5.89
CA PHE A 43 2.66 22.42 6.49
C PHE A 43 3.28 23.53 7.33
N GLU A 44 3.87 23.19 8.48
CA GLU A 44 4.52 24.15 9.38
C GLU A 44 5.74 24.82 8.75
N ASN A 45 6.46 24.06 7.92
CA ASN A 45 7.75 24.43 7.37
C ASN A 45 7.70 24.70 5.86
N SER A 46 6.52 24.93 5.28
CA SER A 46 6.36 25.27 3.87
C SER A 46 5.17 26.19 3.63
N GLY A 47 5.35 27.22 2.79
CA GLY A 47 4.24 28.06 2.32
C GLY A 47 3.40 27.43 1.20
N ILE A 48 3.74 26.21 0.77
CA ILE A 48 3.01 25.46 -0.28
C ILE A 48 2.30 24.29 0.41
N GLY A 49 0.97 24.37 0.49
CA GLY A 49 0.13 23.29 1.01
C GLY A 49 0.03 22.08 0.09
N HIS A 50 -0.85 21.14 0.43
CA HIS A 50 -1.15 19.95 -0.36
C HIS A 50 -2.65 19.67 -0.37
N ALA A 51 -3.14 19.00 -1.40
CA ALA A 51 -4.52 18.57 -1.49
C ALA A 51 -4.56 17.09 -1.89
N THR A 52 -5.37 16.31 -1.19
CA THR A 52 -5.53 14.88 -1.47
C THR A 52 -6.97 14.43 -1.29
N ALA A 53 -7.39 13.43 -2.05
CA ALA A 53 -8.68 12.78 -1.86
C ALA A 53 -8.59 11.78 -0.70
N ALA A 54 -9.73 11.46 -0.11
CA ALA A 54 -9.82 10.47 0.95
C ALA A 54 -11.17 9.77 0.95
N VAL A 55 -11.18 8.57 1.54
CA VAL A 55 -12.41 7.82 1.85
C VAL A 55 -12.49 7.58 3.35
N LYS A 56 -13.69 7.32 3.85
CA LYS A 56 -13.92 6.94 5.24
C LYS A 56 -14.41 5.50 5.30
N ILE A 57 -13.67 4.62 5.96
CA ILE A 57 -14.01 3.20 6.13
C ILE A 57 -13.98 2.92 7.63
N ASN A 58 -15.07 2.37 8.18
CA ASN A 58 -15.21 2.10 9.62
C ASN A 58 -14.84 3.29 10.52
N ASP A 59 -15.30 4.49 10.15
CA ASP A 59 -15.02 5.75 10.83
C ASP A 59 -13.56 6.27 10.82
N GLU A 60 -12.68 5.62 10.06
CA GLU A 60 -11.30 6.07 9.84
C GLU A 60 -11.12 6.64 8.44
N TYR A 61 -10.26 7.67 8.33
CA TYR A 61 -9.94 8.29 7.05
C TYR A 61 -8.72 7.62 6.42
N PHE A 62 -8.82 7.35 5.12
CA PHE A 62 -7.72 6.84 4.32
C PHE A 62 -7.44 7.79 3.16
N LEU A 63 -6.23 8.34 3.13
CA LEU A 63 -5.78 9.27 2.11
C LEU A 63 -5.42 8.50 0.84
N LEU A 64 -5.91 9.00 -0.28
CA LEU A 64 -5.73 8.49 -1.63
C LEU A 64 -4.93 9.51 -2.44
N ASP A 65 -3.67 9.69 -2.04
CA ASP A 65 -2.75 10.58 -2.75
C ASP A 65 -2.36 9.97 -4.10
N GLN A 66 -1.58 10.70 -4.90
CA GLN A 66 -1.27 10.37 -6.29
C GLN A 66 -0.60 9.01 -6.50
N HIS A 67 -0.04 8.42 -5.44
CA HIS A 67 0.64 7.13 -5.48
C HIS A 67 0.04 6.19 -4.44
N PRO A 68 -0.30 4.94 -4.80
CA PRO A 68 -0.65 3.92 -3.84
C PRO A 68 0.54 3.61 -2.90
N PRO A 69 0.28 3.06 -1.71
CA PRO A 69 -1.01 2.59 -1.21
C PRO A 69 -1.89 3.71 -0.61
N ALA A 70 -3.15 3.37 -0.31
CA ALA A 70 -3.96 4.19 0.58
C ALA A 70 -3.32 4.19 1.98
N MET A 71 -3.30 5.34 2.64
CA MET A 71 -2.64 5.50 3.95
C MET A 71 -3.64 5.97 4.99
N ASP A 72 -3.58 5.44 6.21
CA ASP A 72 -4.24 6.08 7.35
C ASP A 72 -3.55 7.41 7.70
N LEU A 73 -4.09 8.14 8.68
CA LEU A 73 -3.59 9.48 9.00
C LEU A 73 -2.18 9.45 9.60
N GLY A 74 -1.86 8.48 10.46
CA GLY A 74 -0.56 8.35 11.09
C GLY A 74 0.54 8.04 10.08
N THR A 75 0.30 7.01 9.27
CA THR A 75 1.14 6.64 8.14
C THR A 75 1.35 7.81 7.18
N TYR A 76 0.30 8.57 6.90
CA TYR A 76 0.39 9.72 6.01
C TYR A 76 1.23 10.86 6.60
N TYR A 77 1.19 11.06 7.92
CA TYR A 77 2.09 12.01 8.59
C TYR A 77 3.56 11.58 8.40
N ASP A 78 3.86 10.30 8.66
CA ASP A 78 5.21 9.74 8.54
C ASP A 78 5.74 9.79 7.11
N TYR A 79 4.87 9.59 6.11
CA TYR A 79 5.22 9.77 4.71
C TYR A 79 5.78 11.17 4.43
N TRP A 80 5.13 12.22 4.93
CA TRP A 80 5.57 13.60 4.71
C TRP A 80 6.76 14.00 5.60
N SER A 81 6.80 13.55 6.86
CA SER A 81 7.87 13.94 7.80
C SER A 81 9.17 13.16 7.59
N THR A 82 9.07 11.90 7.18
CA THR A 82 10.17 10.94 7.19
C THR A 82 10.47 10.41 5.78
N TYR A 83 9.53 9.73 5.12
CA TYR A 83 9.84 9.00 3.88
C TYR A 83 10.14 9.92 2.69
N ARG A 84 9.46 11.07 2.56
CA ARG A 84 9.81 12.06 1.52
C ARG A 84 11.23 12.59 1.65
N LYS A 85 11.82 12.60 2.85
CA LYS A 85 13.22 13.00 3.02
C LYS A 85 14.16 11.98 2.39
N GLU A 86 13.86 10.70 2.54
CA GLU A 86 14.66 9.61 1.99
C GLU A 86 14.56 9.57 0.45
N ILE A 87 13.37 9.84 -0.08
CA ILE A 87 13.09 9.76 -1.53
C ILE A 87 13.49 11.05 -2.27
N LEU A 88 13.23 12.22 -1.68
CA LEU A 88 13.33 13.53 -2.36
C LEU A 88 14.22 14.54 -1.63
N GLY A 89 14.78 14.20 -0.46
CA GLY A 89 15.58 15.13 0.35
C GLY A 89 14.76 16.20 1.08
N GLU A 90 13.43 16.08 1.10
CA GLU A 90 12.52 17.07 1.68
C GLU A 90 11.71 16.50 2.84
N THR A 91 11.75 17.17 3.99
CA THR A 91 10.81 16.93 5.10
C THR A 91 9.70 17.98 5.06
N ARG A 92 8.44 17.55 5.18
CA ARG A 92 7.33 18.48 5.49
C ARG A 92 6.58 18.01 6.73
N LEU A 93 6.33 18.93 7.64
CA LEU A 93 5.59 18.64 8.87
C LEU A 93 4.16 19.13 8.70
N ILE A 94 3.20 18.20 8.73
CA ILE A 94 1.78 18.56 8.65
C ILE A 94 1.44 19.39 9.89
N SER A 95 0.94 20.61 9.69
CA SER A 95 0.42 21.46 10.76
C SER A 95 -1.02 21.08 11.06
N ASN A 96 -1.85 21.09 10.02
CA ASN A 96 -3.26 20.78 10.10
C ASN A 96 -3.82 20.41 8.72
N ALA A 97 -5.04 19.87 8.70
CA ALA A 97 -5.79 19.64 7.48
C ALA A 97 -7.24 20.08 7.64
N THR A 98 -7.73 20.93 6.72
CA THR A 98 -9.15 21.21 6.57
C THR A 98 -9.81 20.06 5.80
N ILE A 99 -10.90 19.51 6.34
CA ILE A 99 -11.63 18.41 5.71
C ILE A 99 -12.90 18.94 5.06
N TYR A 100 -13.06 18.57 3.79
CA TYR A 100 -14.28 18.75 3.03
C TYR A 100 -14.95 17.39 2.81
N GLU A 101 -16.23 17.30 3.13
CA GLU A 101 -17.10 16.19 2.74
C GLU A 101 -17.79 16.54 1.41
N ILE A 102 -17.73 15.62 0.46
CA ILE A 102 -18.36 15.75 -0.85
C ILE A 102 -19.40 14.64 -0.98
N ARG A 103 -20.65 15.02 -1.20
CA ARG A 103 -21.78 14.10 -1.38
C ARG A 103 -22.42 14.30 -2.74
N ARG A 104 -22.84 13.20 -3.35
CA ARG A 104 -23.70 13.24 -4.55
C ARG A 104 -25.12 13.63 -4.17
N GLU A 105 -25.68 14.62 -4.85
CA GLU A 105 -27.07 15.07 -4.72
C GLU A 105 -27.71 15.11 -6.12
N GLY A 106 -28.20 13.95 -6.57
CA GLY A 106 -28.71 13.78 -7.93
C GLY A 106 -27.59 13.92 -8.97
N GLU A 107 -27.74 14.88 -9.88
CA GLU A 107 -26.72 15.25 -10.88
C GLU A 107 -25.67 16.23 -10.36
N ASN A 108 -25.89 16.81 -9.17
CA ASN A 108 -24.98 17.77 -8.56
C ASN A 108 -24.14 17.14 -7.45
N VAL A 109 -23.15 17.89 -6.98
CA VAL A 109 -22.36 17.56 -5.80
C VAL A 109 -22.50 18.66 -4.75
N ARG A 110 -22.68 18.26 -3.49
CA ARG A 110 -22.62 19.15 -2.35
C ARG A 110 -21.26 19.02 -1.69
N VAL A 111 -20.58 20.15 -1.52
CA VAL A 111 -19.30 20.24 -0.79
C VAL A 111 -19.56 20.93 0.54
N THR A 112 -19.07 20.36 1.64
CA THR A 112 -19.25 20.92 2.99
C THR A 112 -17.94 20.82 3.75
N LYS A 113 -17.45 21.93 4.31
CA LYS A 113 -16.34 21.90 5.27
C LYS A 113 -16.84 21.30 6.58
N ILE A 114 -16.30 20.16 6.99
CA ILE A 114 -16.79 19.40 8.14
C ILE A 114 -15.87 19.48 9.36
N GLY A 115 -14.63 19.93 9.20
CA GLY A 115 -13.73 20.04 10.34
C GLY A 115 -12.30 20.42 9.97
N LEU A 116 -11.48 20.38 11.01
CA LEU A 116 -10.03 20.60 10.98
C LEU A 116 -9.41 19.47 11.81
N LEU A 117 -8.34 18.85 11.31
CA LEU A 117 -7.49 17.94 12.09
C LEU A 117 -6.13 18.59 12.30
N THR A 118 -5.56 18.43 13.49
CA THR A 118 -4.20 18.90 13.82
C THR A 118 -3.16 17.82 13.53
N ALA A 119 -1.87 18.18 13.62
CA ALA A 119 -0.78 17.21 13.57
C ALA A 119 -0.95 16.05 14.57
N GLU A 120 -1.43 16.32 15.79
CA GLU A 120 -1.69 15.32 16.83
C GLU A 120 -2.84 14.38 16.45
N ASP A 121 -3.88 14.89 15.78
CA ASP A 121 -4.96 14.05 15.27
C ASP A 121 -4.46 13.06 14.21
N PHE A 122 -3.45 13.45 13.41
CA PHE A 122 -2.82 12.53 12.46
C PHE A 122 -2.00 11.47 13.19
N LYS A 123 -1.06 11.89 14.05
CA LYS A 123 -0.14 11.01 14.78
C LYS A 123 -0.84 10.00 15.69
N SER A 124 -2.05 10.30 16.17
CA SER A 124 -2.80 9.42 17.07
C SER A 124 -3.60 8.33 16.35
N LYS A 125 -3.68 8.35 15.02
CA LYS A 125 -4.49 7.45 14.20
C LYS A 125 -3.62 6.68 13.22
N ASP A 126 -2.76 5.87 13.81
CA ASP A 126 -1.83 4.98 13.11
C ASP A 126 -2.10 3.53 13.53
N TYR A 127 -2.15 2.62 12.57
CA TYR A 127 -2.31 1.21 12.89
C TYR A 127 -0.97 0.57 13.27
N ASP A 128 -0.92 -0.07 14.44
CA ASP A 128 0.28 -0.77 14.90
C ASP A 128 0.39 -2.16 14.25
N PHE A 129 1.28 -2.30 13.25
CA PHE A 129 1.52 -3.54 12.54
C PHE A 129 2.10 -4.64 13.45
N GLY A 130 1.33 -5.71 13.62
CA GLY A 130 1.68 -6.78 14.54
C GLY A 130 2.21 -8.06 13.89
N SER A 131 2.81 -8.91 14.72
CA SER A 131 3.21 -10.28 14.32
C SER A 131 2.05 -11.12 13.79
N THR A 132 0.82 -10.86 14.25
CA THR A 132 -0.40 -11.53 13.76
C THR A 132 -0.70 -11.14 12.31
N ASP A 133 -0.54 -9.87 11.95
CA ASP A 133 -0.72 -9.38 10.57
C ASP A 133 0.33 -10.02 9.65
N LEU A 134 1.60 -9.99 10.07
CA LEU A 134 2.70 -10.60 9.32
C LEU A 134 2.46 -12.10 9.07
N ALA A 135 2.02 -12.84 10.09
CA ALA A 135 1.71 -14.26 9.99
C ALA A 135 0.55 -14.53 9.03
N ARG A 136 -0.51 -13.72 9.11
CA ARG A 136 -1.69 -13.81 8.25
C ARG A 136 -1.33 -13.53 6.79
N ILE A 137 -0.56 -12.48 6.51
CA ILE A 137 -0.05 -12.18 5.15
C ILE A 137 0.74 -13.37 4.61
N SER A 138 1.62 -13.96 5.44
CA SER A 138 2.40 -15.14 5.10
C SER A 138 1.52 -16.31 4.64
N GLU A 139 0.44 -16.55 5.37
CA GLU A 139 -0.49 -17.65 5.11
C GLU A 139 -1.28 -17.44 3.83
N ASP A 140 -1.87 -16.26 3.64
CA ASP A 140 -2.68 -16.00 2.45
C ASP A 140 -1.81 -15.85 1.20
N LEU A 141 -0.56 -15.41 1.31
CA LEU A 141 0.40 -15.54 0.21
C LEU A 141 0.65 -17.00 -0.17
N ARG A 142 0.88 -17.89 0.80
CA ARG A 142 1.03 -19.33 0.50
C ARG A 142 -0.23 -19.89 -0.18
N ARG A 143 -1.42 -19.47 0.26
CA ARG A 143 -2.69 -19.87 -0.35
C ARG A 143 -2.80 -19.37 -1.79
N ALA A 144 -2.48 -18.10 -2.04
CA ALA A 144 -2.49 -17.51 -3.39
C ALA A 144 -1.55 -18.26 -4.34
N PHE A 145 -0.36 -18.68 -3.88
CA PHE A 145 0.54 -19.51 -4.69
C PHE A 145 -0.05 -20.89 -5.01
N LEU A 146 -0.69 -21.58 -4.05
CA LEU A 146 -1.34 -22.87 -4.30
C LEU A 146 -2.50 -22.77 -5.30
N GLU A 147 -3.30 -21.71 -5.20
CA GLU A 147 -4.44 -21.48 -6.08
C GLU A 147 -4.03 -21.20 -7.53
N ASN A 148 -2.92 -20.48 -7.73
CA ASN A 148 -2.48 -20.03 -9.05
C ASN A 148 -1.38 -20.90 -9.68
N HIS A 149 -0.74 -21.78 -8.91
CA HIS A 149 0.32 -22.68 -9.37
C HIS A 149 0.05 -24.12 -8.93
N PRO A 150 -0.86 -24.84 -9.62
CA PRO A 150 -1.28 -26.19 -9.22
C PRO A 150 -0.16 -27.24 -9.30
N ASN A 151 0.95 -26.93 -9.96
CA ASN A 151 2.16 -27.76 -10.01
C ASN A 151 3.01 -27.68 -8.72
N LEU A 152 2.74 -26.71 -7.85
CA LEU A 152 3.49 -26.49 -6.61
C LEU A 152 2.84 -27.20 -5.43
N VAL A 153 3.67 -27.82 -4.60
CA VAL A 153 3.27 -28.43 -3.33
C VAL A 153 3.97 -27.70 -2.19
N LEU A 154 3.20 -27.27 -1.19
CA LEU A 154 3.75 -26.62 0.00
C LEU A 154 4.50 -27.64 0.88
N ASP A 155 5.77 -27.37 1.20
CA ASP A 155 6.58 -28.27 2.04
C ASP A 155 7.45 -27.52 3.07
N LYS A 156 7.13 -27.70 4.35
CA LYS A 156 7.86 -27.06 5.46
C LYS A 156 9.31 -27.50 5.62
N ASN A 157 9.73 -28.61 4.99
CA ASN A 157 11.11 -29.09 5.11
C ASN A 157 12.12 -28.15 4.42
N ILE A 158 11.68 -27.32 3.47
CA ILE A 158 12.52 -26.32 2.80
C ILE A 158 12.36 -24.91 3.39
N LYS A 159 11.70 -24.74 4.54
CA LYS A 159 11.44 -23.41 5.16
C LYS A 159 12.69 -22.58 5.49
N SER A 160 13.82 -23.26 5.67
CA SER A 160 15.12 -22.69 6.02
C SER A 160 16.15 -22.85 4.90
N LEU A 161 15.70 -23.07 3.65
CA LEU A 161 16.61 -23.13 2.50
C LEU A 161 17.46 -21.85 2.40
N ASN A 162 16.87 -20.70 2.72
CA ASN A 162 17.52 -19.39 2.72
C ASN A 162 18.69 -19.22 3.70
N THR A 163 18.89 -20.14 4.66
CA THR A 163 19.97 -20.09 5.67
C THR A 163 20.81 -21.37 5.74
N ARG A 164 20.54 -22.37 4.90
CA ARG A 164 21.24 -23.65 4.91
C ARG A 164 22.32 -23.70 3.83
N ALA A 165 23.43 -24.38 4.15
CA ALA A 165 24.50 -24.66 3.19
C ALA A 165 24.14 -25.79 2.20
N TYR A 166 23.21 -26.67 2.57
CA TYR A 166 22.84 -27.85 1.78
C TYR A 166 21.33 -28.02 1.69
N LEU A 167 20.88 -28.61 0.58
CA LEU A 167 19.48 -29.03 0.40
C LEU A 167 19.11 -30.09 1.45
N PRO A 168 17.88 -30.06 1.99
CA PRO A 168 17.39 -31.16 2.81
C PRO A 168 17.42 -32.48 2.02
N ARG A 169 17.45 -33.62 2.74
CA ARG A 169 17.41 -34.92 2.08
C ARG A 169 16.11 -35.09 1.28
N GLY A 170 16.22 -35.61 0.06
CA GLY A 170 15.08 -35.90 -0.81
C GLY A 170 14.75 -34.80 -1.82
N TYR A 171 15.57 -33.76 -1.94
CA TYR A 171 15.46 -32.73 -2.97
C TYR A 171 16.69 -32.76 -3.87
N SER A 172 16.50 -32.59 -5.18
CA SER A 172 17.57 -32.61 -6.18
C SER A 172 18.10 -31.22 -6.51
N ASP A 173 17.30 -30.18 -6.31
CA ASP A 173 17.63 -28.78 -6.64
C ASP A 173 16.81 -27.83 -5.77
N GLY A 174 17.26 -26.59 -5.60
CA GLY A 174 16.49 -25.55 -4.92
C GLY A 174 17.09 -24.16 -5.03
N ILE A 175 16.22 -23.16 -4.91
CA ILE A 175 16.55 -21.74 -5.01
C ILE A 175 15.76 -20.93 -3.98
N THR A 176 16.31 -19.79 -3.58
CA THR A 176 15.65 -18.81 -2.71
C THR A 176 15.54 -17.47 -3.43
N TRP A 177 14.34 -16.93 -3.46
CA TRP A 177 14.05 -15.57 -3.88
C TRP A 177 13.73 -14.71 -2.65
N ARG A 178 14.29 -13.50 -2.61
CA ARG A 178 14.01 -12.50 -1.58
C ARG A 178 13.53 -11.23 -2.25
N MET A 179 12.47 -10.63 -1.73
CA MET A 179 11.92 -9.37 -2.21
C MET A 179 11.58 -8.51 -1.00
N GLU A 180 12.23 -7.35 -0.93
CA GLU A 180 12.02 -6.37 0.11
C GLU A 180 10.94 -5.36 -0.31
N PHE A 181 10.09 -4.99 0.65
CA PHE A 181 9.06 -3.98 0.53
C PHE A 181 9.28 -2.91 1.61
N PRO A 182 10.01 -1.83 1.29
CA PRO A 182 10.36 -0.79 2.27
C PRO A 182 9.14 -0.04 2.82
N HIS A 183 9.10 0.16 4.14
CA HIS A 183 8.01 0.84 4.88
C HIS A 183 6.64 0.16 4.81
N PHE A 184 6.53 -1.06 4.24
CA PHE A 184 5.24 -1.76 4.12
C PHE A 184 4.68 -2.24 5.46
N ALA A 185 5.45 -2.29 6.54
CA ALA A 185 4.85 -2.48 7.86
C ALA A 185 4.00 -1.26 8.25
N ASN A 186 4.48 -0.05 7.97
CA ASN A 186 3.77 1.19 8.32
C ASN A 186 2.61 1.45 7.34
N TYR A 187 2.77 1.17 6.04
CA TYR A 187 1.65 1.28 5.09
C TYR A 187 0.50 0.28 5.28
N TYR A 188 0.64 -0.68 6.19
CA TYR A 188 -0.37 -1.71 6.36
C TYR A 188 -1.55 -1.19 7.18
N HIS A 189 -2.75 -1.44 6.66
CA HIS A 189 -3.98 -1.33 7.43
C HIS A 189 -4.88 -2.56 7.19
N PRO A 190 -5.51 -3.16 8.23
CA PRO A 190 -6.40 -4.31 8.05
C PRO A 190 -7.55 -4.07 7.06
N ALA A 191 -7.99 -2.83 6.90
CA ALA A 191 -9.03 -2.43 5.94
C ALA A 191 -8.64 -2.72 4.47
N PHE A 192 -7.34 -2.77 4.15
CA PHE A 192 -6.80 -3.04 2.81
C PHE A 192 -6.00 -4.34 2.76
N TYR A 193 -6.26 -5.26 3.69
CA TYR A 193 -5.52 -6.52 3.83
C TYR A 193 -5.44 -7.31 2.50
N TYR A 194 -6.56 -7.43 1.78
CA TYR A 194 -6.61 -8.20 0.55
C TYR A 194 -5.81 -7.55 -0.59
N GLU A 195 -5.89 -6.22 -0.71
CA GLU A 195 -5.12 -5.42 -1.66
C GLU A 195 -3.63 -5.56 -1.37
N PHE A 196 -3.24 -5.59 -0.10
CA PHE A 196 -1.86 -5.77 0.36
C PHE A 196 -1.29 -7.13 -0.07
N VAL A 197 -2.01 -8.22 0.23
CA VAL A 197 -1.62 -9.58 -0.17
C VAL A 197 -1.55 -9.71 -1.69
N LYS A 198 -2.54 -9.16 -2.41
CA LYS A 198 -2.57 -9.15 -3.87
C LYS A 198 -1.38 -8.38 -4.46
N TYR A 199 -1.00 -7.26 -3.85
CA TYR A 199 0.16 -6.48 -4.29
C TYR A 199 1.46 -7.27 -4.14
N PHE A 200 1.70 -7.90 -2.99
CA PHE A 200 2.87 -8.76 -2.78
C PHE A 200 2.91 -9.93 -3.77
N TYR A 201 1.80 -10.63 -3.94
CA TYR A 201 1.70 -11.73 -4.90
C TYR A 201 2.00 -11.27 -6.33
N LYS A 202 1.38 -10.17 -6.78
CA LYS A 202 1.62 -9.60 -8.11
C LYS A 202 3.07 -9.17 -8.28
N SER A 203 3.69 -8.57 -7.27
CA SER A 203 5.08 -8.11 -7.32
C SER A 203 6.05 -9.27 -7.50
N LEU A 204 5.89 -10.33 -6.69
CA LEU A 204 6.68 -11.57 -6.81
C LEU A 204 6.50 -12.21 -8.19
N THR A 205 5.24 -12.41 -8.58
CA THR A 205 4.91 -13.10 -9.83
C THR A 205 5.12 -12.25 -11.06
N SER A 206 5.43 -10.96 -10.96
CA SER A 206 5.81 -10.12 -12.11
C SER A 206 7.29 -10.25 -12.47
N SER A 207 8.14 -10.69 -11.55
CA SER A 207 9.56 -10.95 -11.80
C SER A 207 9.76 -12.10 -12.78
N ALA A 208 10.48 -11.84 -13.89
CA ALA A 208 10.75 -12.85 -14.92
C ALA A 208 11.52 -14.07 -14.37
N GLY A 209 12.46 -13.84 -13.44
CA GLY A 209 13.22 -14.91 -12.79
C GLY A 209 12.33 -15.82 -11.94
N ILE A 210 11.48 -15.22 -11.11
CA ILE A 210 10.51 -15.96 -10.29
C ILE A 210 9.54 -16.73 -11.19
N LYS A 211 8.96 -16.10 -12.22
CA LYS A 211 8.06 -16.77 -13.17
C LYS A 211 8.69 -18.02 -13.80
N ASN A 212 9.94 -17.91 -14.26
CA ASN A 212 10.65 -19.03 -14.88
C ASN A 212 10.86 -20.19 -13.88
N ASP A 213 11.25 -19.88 -12.65
CA ASP A 213 11.51 -20.90 -11.64
C ASP A 213 10.23 -21.55 -11.11
N LEU A 214 9.11 -20.83 -11.05
CA LEU A 214 7.79 -21.42 -10.73
C LEU A 214 7.36 -22.51 -11.72
N GLY A 215 7.88 -22.50 -12.96
CA GLY A 215 7.69 -23.56 -13.95
C GLY A 215 8.69 -24.73 -13.86
N ARG A 216 9.83 -24.54 -13.17
CA ARG A 216 10.92 -25.54 -13.07
C ARG A 216 10.86 -26.36 -11.78
N PHE A 217 10.36 -25.76 -10.72
CA PHE A 217 10.24 -26.35 -9.40
C PHE A 217 8.81 -26.84 -9.13
N ASN A 218 8.67 -27.83 -8.26
CA ASN A 218 7.39 -28.44 -7.88
C ASN A 218 7.11 -28.37 -6.36
N ILE A 219 8.07 -27.91 -5.57
CA ILE A 219 7.92 -27.70 -4.13
C ILE A 219 8.17 -26.22 -3.82
N PHE A 220 7.39 -25.66 -2.91
CA PHE A 220 7.64 -24.32 -2.40
C PHE A 220 7.42 -24.18 -0.88
N TRP A 221 8.03 -23.14 -0.33
CA TRP A 221 7.71 -22.58 0.97
C TRP A 221 7.87 -21.07 0.91
N LEU A 222 6.90 -20.33 1.43
CA LEU A 222 6.94 -18.88 1.49
C LEU A 222 6.82 -18.43 2.95
N LYS A 223 7.65 -17.46 3.34
CA LYS A 223 7.50 -16.75 4.62
C LYS A 223 7.70 -15.25 4.43
N THR A 224 7.22 -14.51 5.41
CA THR A 224 7.37 -13.06 5.53
C THR A 224 8.19 -12.78 6.79
N VAL A 225 9.06 -11.78 6.73
CA VAL A 225 9.89 -11.31 7.84
C VAL A 225 9.75 -9.80 7.91
N GLN A 226 9.70 -9.24 9.11
CA GLN A 226 9.74 -7.80 9.31
C GLN A 226 11.14 -7.40 9.78
N GLU A 227 11.71 -6.39 9.13
CA GLU A 227 12.99 -5.78 9.51
C GLU A 227 12.78 -4.26 9.63
N GLY A 228 12.63 -3.75 10.86
CA GLY A 228 12.19 -2.37 11.07
C GLY A 228 10.76 -2.17 10.55
N ASP A 229 10.59 -1.25 9.62
CA ASP A 229 9.34 -0.98 8.91
C ASP A 229 9.26 -1.65 7.52
N SER A 230 10.33 -2.33 7.09
CA SER A 230 10.34 -3.14 5.87
C SER A 230 9.71 -4.51 6.10
N ILE A 231 9.02 -5.02 5.08
CA ILE A 231 8.59 -6.43 5.00
C ILE A 231 9.42 -7.12 3.93
N GLU A 232 10.13 -8.19 4.28
CA GLU A 232 10.79 -9.09 3.33
C GLU A 232 9.92 -10.31 3.08
N VAL A 233 9.67 -10.63 1.80
CA VAL A 233 9.08 -11.91 1.39
C VAL A 233 10.18 -12.85 0.90
N ILE A 234 10.26 -14.01 1.53
CA ILE A 234 11.21 -15.08 1.19
C ILE A 234 10.45 -16.25 0.58
N LEU A 235 10.72 -16.52 -0.70
CA LEU A 235 10.17 -17.65 -1.46
C LEU A 235 11.28 -18.69 -1.70
N ASN A 236 11.15 -19.84 -1.05
CA ASN A 236 12.00 -20.99 -1.30
C ASN A 236 11.30 -21.92 -2.30
N LEU A 237 12.02 -22.34 -3.33
CA LEU A 237 11.56 -23.31 -4.32
C LEU A 237 12.52 -24.50 -4.30
N ALA A 238 11.99 -25.71 -4.49
CA ALA A 238 12.80 -26.92 -4.58
C ALA A 238 12.18 -27.94 -5.54
N LYS A 239 13.02 -28.87 -5.99
CA LYS A 239 12.64 -29.97 -6.87
C LYS A 239 12.82 -31.29 -6.13
N LYS A 240 11.76 -32.10 -6.12
CA LYS A 240 11.84 -33.53 -5.78
C LYS A 240 11.88 -34.35 -7.05
#